data_AF-X1VU03-F1
#
_entry.id   AF-X1VU03-F1
#
_cell.length_a   1.000
_cell.length_b   1.000
_cell.length_c   1.000
_cell.angle_alpha   90.00
_cell.angle_beta   90.00
_cell.angle_gamma   90.00
#
_symmetry.space_group_name_H-M   'P 1'
#
loop_
_entity.id
_entity.type
_entity.pdbx_description
1 polymer ?
#
loop_
_entity_poly.entity_id
_entity_poly.type
_entity_poly.pdbx_seq_one_letter_code
_entity_poly.pdbx_strand_id
1 'polypeptide(L)' 'KAKVSEIAKKAGIADGTIYIYFKHKDDILIALFEEKMKEVLDNMKKQINLESDPLKKIQRFALIHLKLIE' A
#
# COMPACT_ATOMS: atom_id res chain seq x y z
N LYS A 1 14.55 8.24 -16.35
CA LYS A 1 13.36 7.37 -16.24
C LYS A 1 13.83 5.98 -15.84
N ALA A 2 13.36 5.42 -14.73
CA ALA A 2 13.71 4.05 -14.34
C ALA A 2 12.99 3.04 -15.25
N LYS A 3 13.69 2.02 -15.74
CA LYS A 3 13.14 0.90 -16.52
C LYS A 3 12.68 -0.23 -15.60
N VAL A 4 11.71 -1.03 -16.05
CA VAL A 4 11.25 -2.25 -15.35
C VAL A 4 12.41 -3.23 -15.11
N SER A 5 13.35 -3.35 -16.06
CA SER A 5 14.56 -4.17 -15.90
C SER A 5 15.50 -3.69 -14.79
N GLU A 6 15.55 -2.39 -14.50
CA GLU A 6 16.35 -1.89 -13.36
C GLU A 6 15.74 -2.30 -12.02
N ILE A 7 14.41 -2.40 -11.96
CA ILE A 7 13.69 -2.92 -10.78
C ILE A 7 13.96 -4.42 -10.63
N ALA A 8 13.86 -5.18 -11.72
CA ALA A 8 14.17 -6.62 -11.74
C ALA A 8 15.60 -6.91 -11.24
N LYS A 9 16.58 -6.18 -11.79
CA LYS A 9 17.98 -6.31 -11.41
C LYS A 9 18.20 -6.01 -9.92
N LYS A 10 17.56 -4.96 -9.38
CA LYS A 10 17.64 -4.63 -7.95
C LYS A 10 16.96 -5.67 -7.05
N ALA A 11 15.90 -6.30 -7.54
CA ALA A 11 15.19 -7.37 -6.84
C ALA A 11 15.86 -8.75 -6.99
N GLY A 12 16.96 -8.86 -7.77
CA GLY A 12 17.67 -10.12 -7.99
C GLY A 12 16.91 -11.13 -8.87
N ILE A 13 15.94 -10.67 -9.65
CA ILE A 13 15.15 -11.50 -10.57
C ILE A 13 15.57 -11.26 -12.01
N ALA A 14 15.41 -12.27 -12.86
CA ALA A 14 15.72 -12.15 -14.29
C ALA A 14 14.75 -11.18 -14.99
N ASP A 15 15.27 -10.43 -15.98
CA ASP A 15 14.50 -9.44 -16.72
C ASP A 15 13.24 -10.03 -17.37
N GLY A 16 13.26 -11.28 -17.83
CA GLY A 16 12.07 -11.92 -18.42
C GLY A 16 10.99 -12.28 -17.38
N THR A 17 11.39 -12.63 -16.16
CA THR A 17 10.48 -13.09 -15.11
C THR A 17 9.59 -11.98 -14.60
N ILE A 18 10.10 -10.74 -14.50
CA ILE A 18 9.28 -9.61 -14.03
C ILE A 18 8.13 -9.30 -15.00
N TYR A 19 8.31 -9.53 -16.30
CA TYR A 19 7.30 -9.28 -17.33
C TYR A 19 6.14 -10.28 -17.32
N ILE A 20 6.30 -11.42 -16.63
CA ILE A 20 5.19 -12.35 -16.37
C ILE A 20 4.15 -11.67 -15.44
N TYR A 21 4.62 -10.81 -14.54
CA TYR A 21 3.79 -10.15 -13.52
C TYR A 21 3.43 -8.70 -13.89
N PHE A 22 4.35 -7.97 -14.52
CA PHE A 22 4.19 -6.54 -14.78
C PHE A 22 4.68 -6.15 -16.18
N LYS A 23 3.79 -5.63 -17.02
CA LYS A 23 4.13 -5.22 -18.39
C LYS A 23 4.76 -3.83 -18.42
N HIS A 24 4.29 -2.95 -17.55
CA HIS A 24 4.72 -1.56 -17.45
C HIS A 24 5.10 -1.22 -16.00
N LYS A 25 5.92 -0.17 -15.86
CA LYS A 25 6.33 0.31 -14.54
C LYS A 25 5.12 0.76 -13.70
N ASP A 26 4.10 1.30 -14.35
CA ASP A 26 2.90 1.78 -13.68
C ASP A 26 2.14 0.63 -13.01
N ASP A 27 2.15 -0.57 -13.60
CA ASP A 27 1.56 -1.78 -13.00
C ASP A 27 2.24 -2.12 -11.66
N ILE A 28 3.57 -1.98 -11.60
CA ILE A 28 4.35 -2.21 -10.37
C ILE A 28 3.98 -1.16 -9.32
N LEU A 29 3.86 0.10 -9.72
CA LEU A 29 3.53 1.20 -8.82
C LEU A 29 2.10 1.05 -8.26
N ILE A 30 1.14 0.65 -9.10
CA ILE A 30 -0.24 0.38 -8.68
C ILE A 30 -0.25 -0.79 -7.70
N ALA A 31 0.38 -1.92 -8.03
CA ALA A 31 0.41 -3.08 -7.15
C ALA A 31 1.06 -2.77 -5.79
N LEU A 32 2.19 -2.05 -5.80
CA LEU A 32 2.85 -1.60 -4.58
C LEU A 32 1.93 -0.67 -3.76
N PHE A 33 1.26 0.27 -4.42
CA PHE A 33 0.34 1.18 -3.76
C PHE A 33 -0.84 0.44 -3.14
N GLU A 34 -1.46 -0.51 -3.86
CA GLU A 34 -2.55 -1.33 -3.36
C GLU A 34 -2.13 -2.16 -2.14
N GLU A 35 -0.95 -2.78 -2.19
CA GLU A 35 -0.40 -3.53 -1.05
C GLU A 35 -0.21 -2.63 0.18
N LYS A 36 0.37 -1.44 0.00
CA LYS A 36 0.56 -0.48 1.09
C LYS A 36 -0.75 0.10 1.61
N MET A 37 -1.71 0.39 0.75
CA MET A 37 -3.03 0.85 1.17
C MET A 37 -3.78 -0.24 1.94
N LYS A 38 -3.60 -1.51 1.60
CA LYS A 38 -4.16 -2.61 2.38
C LYS A 38 -3.61 -2.65 3.81
N GLU A 39 -2.28 -2.52 3.98
CA GLU A 39 -1.65 -2.43 5.31
C GLU A 39 -2.22 -1.28 6.14
N VAL A 40 -2.39 -0.11 5.51
CA VAL A 40 -2.98 1.09 6.11
C VAL A 40 -4.42 0.82 6.59
N LEU A 41 -5.27 0.29 5.72
CA LEU A 41 -6.67 0.02 6.01
C LEU A 41 -6.82 -1.04 7.10
N ASP A 42 -5.98 -2.08 7.09
CA ASP A 42 -6.00 -3.13 8.11
C ASP A 42 -5.61 -2.58 9.49
N ASN A 43 -4.59 -1.71 9.56
CA ASN A 43 -4.24 -1.02 10.80
C ASN A 43 -5.37 -0.09 11.27
N MET A 44 -5.96 0.70 10.37
CA MET A 44 -7.08 1.59 10.68
C MET A 44 -8.28 0.82 11.25
N LYS A 45 -8.68 -0.29 10.61
CA LYS A 45 -9.76 -1.17 11.10
C LYS A 45 -9.44 -1.73 12.49
N LYS A 46 -8.22 -2.22 12.71
CA LYS A 46 -7.79 -2.71 14.03
C LYS A 46 -7.96 -1.65 15.10
N GLN A 47 -7.48 -0.43 14.85
CA GLN A 47 -7.56 0.66 15.82
C GLN A 47 -8.99 1.11 16.11
N ILE A 48 -9.85 1.18 15.08
CA ILE A 48 -11.26 1.54 15.25
C ILE A 48 -12.01 0.47 16.06
N ASN A 49 -11.68 -0.81 15.85
CA ASN A 49 -12.31 -1.93 16.56
C ASN A 49 -11.93 -2.03 18.05
N LEU A 50 -10.93 -1.28 18.52
CA LEU A 50 -10.62 -1.16 19.95
C LEU A 50 -11.63 -0.30 20.71
N GLU A 51 -12.45 0.47 19.99
CA GLU A 51 -13.45 1.35 20.57
C GLU A 51 -14.84 0.70 20.48
N SER A 52 -15.66 0.85 21.52
CA SER A 52 -17.03 0.33 21.54
C SER A 52 -18.06 1.41 21.22
N ASP A 53 -17.79 2.66 21.60
CA ASP A 53 -18.66 3.80 21.35
C ASP A 53 -18.60 4.24 19.87
N PRO A 54 -19.73 4.24 19.14
CA PRO A 54 -19.80 4.68 17.74
C PRO A 54 -19.24 6.08 17.49
N LEU A 55 -19.44 7.04 18.41
CA LEU A 55 -18.91 8.40 18.22
C LEU A 55 -17.39 8.43 18.32
N LYS A 56 -16.84 7.72 19.31
CA LYS A 56 -15.38 7.60 19.47
C LYS A 56 -14.73 6.82 18.32
N LYS A 57 -15.44 5.87 17.69
CA LYS A 57 -14.95 5.21 16.46
C LYS A 57 -14.72 6.20 15.32
N ILE A 58 -15.69 7.11 15.09
CA ILE A 58 -15.59 8.14 14.05
C ILE A 58 -14.45 9.12 14.38
N GLN A 59 -14.36 9.56 15.64
CA GLN A 59 -13.28 10.45 16.08
C GLN A 59 -11.90 9.80 15.87
N ARG A 60 -11.75 8.53 16.26
CA ARG A 60 -10.51 7.78 16.07
C ARG A 60 -10.18 7.55 14.59
N PHE A 61 -11.16 7.26 13.75
CA PHE A 61 -10.98 7.21 12.30
C PHE A 61 -10.42 8.53 11.76
N ALA A 62 -11.05 9.65 12.08
CA ALA A 62 -10.64 10.98 11.60
C ALA A 62 -9.20 11.30 12.01
N LEU A 63 -8.83 11.06 13.27
CA LEU A 63 -7.47 11.29 13.77
C LEU A 63 -6.42 10.42 13.09
N ILE A 64 -6.71 9.14 12.86
CA ILE A 64 -5.78 8.23 12.17
C ILE A 64 -5.64 8.63 10.70
N HIS A 65 -6.74 9.02 10.05
CA HIS A 65 -6.73 9.47 8.67
C HIS A 65 -5.92 10.76 8.49
N LEU A 66 -6.08 11.74 9.38
CA LEU A 66 -5.29 12.98 9.35
C LEU A 66 -3.78 12.71 9.51
N LYS A 67 -3.41 11.84 10.46
CA LYS A 67 -2.01 11.41 10.66
C LYS A 67 -1.38 10.66 9.50
N LEU A 68 -2.18 10.18 8.56
CA LEU A 68 -1.70 9.50 7.35
C LEU A 68 -1.41 10.48 6.21
N ILE A 69 -2.05 11.65 6.23
CA ILE A 69 -1.95 12.68 5.20
C ILE A 69 -0.91 13.75 5.56
N GLU A 70 -0.73 14.03 6.85
CA GLU A 70 0.39 14.83 7.39
C GLU A 70 1.72 14.07 7.39
#